data_AF-A0A1C5N543-F1
#
_entry.id   AF-A0A1C5N543-F1
#
_cell.length_a   1.000
_cell.length_b   1.000
_cell.length_c   1.000
_cell.angle_alpha   90.00
_cell.angle_beta   90.00
_cell.angle_gamma   90.00
#
_symmetry.space_group_name_H-M   'P 1'
#
loop_
_entity.id
_entity.type
_entity.pdbx_description
1 polymer ?
#
loop_
_entity_poly.entity_id
_entity_poly.type
_entity_poly.pdbx_seq_one_letter_code
_entity_poly.pdbx_strand_id
1 'polypeptide(L)'
;MSSEEPLMYSQFCYYIQKDEEKRRATMHIPRKPDAQIEVNWAGDPAHIINPDTVEITDAWIFVGVLTYSQYAFVKAYMNEKTDNWIKAHVQMFDFFGGVTPMLVSDNCTATVNYKKSDWYNTALNTTYHEMAEHYNLAILPARVRKSKDKPNVEGSVGKISTWITAALRNEQFFSFAELNASIREKLDAYNAHKFQKKECSRLSLFLEEEMPLLAPLPATPFELAEWKQATVQFNYHIAVDRMFYSVPYQYIKNKVDVRITDTPVEIFYNHNRIASHRRLYGRSGQYSTVTEHMPQKHHTA
;
A
#
# COMPACT_ATOMS: atom_id res chain seq x y z
N MET A 1 20.67 -51.00 35.92
CA MET A 1 20.13 -51.26 34.57
C MET A 1 18.78 -50.58 34.52
N SER A 2 18.62 -49.51 33.75
CA SER A 2 17.35 -48.79 33.64
C SER A 2 16.35 -49.71 32.95
N SER A 3 15.33 -50.16 33.68
CA SER A 3 14.20 -50.91 33.14
C SER A 3 13.25 -49.94 32.44
N GLU A 4 13.63 -49.48 31.24
CA GLU A 4 12.71 -48.74 30.38
C GLU A 4 11.87 -49.76 29.60
N GLU A 5 10.63 -49.98 30.05
CA GLU A 5 9.64 -50.68 29.25
C GLU A 5 9.46 -49.94 27.91
N PRO A 6 9.64 -50.62 26.77
CA PRO A 6 9.49 -49.98 25.47
C PRO A 6 8.03 -49.54 25.28
N LEU A 7 7.82 -48.25 25.05
CA LEU A 7 6.50 -47.68 24.77
C LEU A 7 5.93 -48.25 23.47
N MET A 8 4.66 -48.68 23.51
CA MET A 8 3.94 -49.03 22.29
C MET A 8 3.74 -47.77 21.44
N TYR A 9 3.73 -47.89 20.10
CA TYR A 9 3.69 -46.74 19.17
C TYR A 9 2.60 -45.71 19.51
N SER A 10 1.40 -46.15 19.92
CA SER A 10 0.32 -45.26 20.33
C SER A 10 0.62 -44.46 21.61
N GLN A 11 1.31 -45.06 22.59
CA GLN A 11 1.76 -44.38 23.80
C GLN A 11 2.90 -43.40 23.49
N PHE A 12 3.83 -43.79 22.61
CA PHE A 12 4.89 -42.89 22.14
C PHE A 12 4.30 -41.64 21.44
N CYS A 13 3.38 -41.83 20.49
CA CYS A 13 2.70 -40.71 19.83
C CYS A 13 1.89 -39.85 20.81
N TYR A 14 1.22 -40.46 21.80
CA TYR A 14 0.50 -39.73 22.84
C TYR A 14 1.40 -38.84 23.69
N TYR A 15 2.57 -39.35 24.12
CA TYR A 15 3.53 -38.57 24.90
C TYR A 15 4.20 -37.47 24.06
N ILE A 16 4.52 -37.74 22.79
CA ILE A 16 5.01 -36.71 21.86
C ILE A 16 3.96 -35.64 21.60
N GLN A 17 2.68 -36.02 21.44
CA GLN A 17 1.59 -35.07 21.25
C GLN A 17 1.39 -34.19 22.51
N LYS A 18 1.42 -34.78 23.71
CA LYS A 18 1.38 -34.01 24.97
C LYS A 18 2.59 -33.09 25.15
N ASP A 19 3.77 -33.52 24.71
CA ASP A 19 5.00 -32.71 24.74
C ASP A 19 4.94 -31.59 23.70
N GLU A 20 4.42 -31.85 22.50
CA GLU A 20 4.12 -30.84 21.49
C GLU A 20 3.09 -29.82 21.97
N GLU A 21 2.00 -30.25 22.61
CA GLU A 21 0.98 -29.36 23.19
C GLU A 21 1.58 -28.40 24.22
N LYS A 22 2.53 -28.88 25.04
CA LYS A 22 3.27 -28.04 25.99
C LYS A 22 4.27 -27.12 25.30
N ARG A 23 4.95 -27.58 24.24
CA ARG A 23 5.87 -26.74 23.42
C ARG A 23 5.14 -25.69 22.58
N ARG A 24 3.85 -25.87 22.30
CA ARG A 24 2.97 -24.90 21.61
C ARG A 24 2.55 -23.72 22.50
N ALA A 25 3.10 -23.59 23.70
CA ALA A 25 2.89 -22.44 24.55
C ALA A 25 3.30 -21.15 23.81
N THR A 26 2.32 -20.28 23.57
CA THR A 26 2.52 -18.97 22.95
C THR A 26 2.44 -17.90 24.03
N MET A 27 3.38 -16.95 24.02
CA MET A 27 3.36 -15.81 24.94
C MET A 27 2.31 -14.81 24.46
N HIS A 28 1.39 -14.42 25.34
CA HIS A 28 0.52 -13.26 25.08
C HIS A 28 1.37 -11.99 25.19
N ILE A 29 1.59 -11.32 24.06
CA ILE A 29 2.31 -10.04 24.02
C ILE A 29 1.28 -8.92 24.16
N PRO A 30 1.24 -8.18 25.28
CA PRO A 30 0.37 -7.02 25.40
C PRO A 30 0.84 -5.97 24.39
N ARG A 31 -0.09 -5.52 23.55
CA ARG A 31 0.17 -4.45 22.58
C ARG A 31 -0.23 -3.13 23.24
N LYS A 32 0.65 -2.14 23.22
CA LYS A 32 0.36 -0.78 23.70
C LYS A 32 -0.30 0.00 22.57
N PRO A 33 -1.36 0.80 22.81
CA PRO A 33 -1.85 1.94 22.01
C PRO A 33 -1.61 1.88 20.50
N ASP A 34 -1.73 2.91 19.70
CA ASP A 34 -0.63 3.70 19.12
C ASP A 34 0.68 3.02 18.68
N ALA A 35 1.05 1.80 19.09
CA ALA A 35 2.44 1.36 18.92
C ALA A 35 2.76 0.94 17.50
N GLN A 36 1.85 0.23 16.82
CA GLN A 36 2.23 -0.51 15.62
C GLN A 36 1.04 -0.75 14.67
N ILE A 37 1.30 -0.53 13.38
CA ILE A 37 0.48 -1.01 12.26
C ILE A 37 1.17 -2.21 11.59
N GLU A 38 0.40 -3.21 11.18
CA GLU A 38 0.85 -4.29 10.29
C GLU A 38 0.19 -4.13 8.92
N VAL A 39 0.97 -4.26 7.83
CA VAL A 39 0.48 -4.14 6.45
C VAL A 39 0.94 -5.32 5.59
N ASN A 40 0.11 -5.73 4.63
CA ASN A 40 0.47 -6.66 3.57
C ASN A 40 -0.51 -6.56 2.39
N TRP A 41 -0.11 -7.09 1.23
CA TRP A 41 -1.02 -7.55 0.18
C TRP A 41 -1.72 -8.85 0.61
N ALA A 42 -3.01 -8.97 0.33
CA ALA A 42 -3.72 -10.24 0.47
C ALA A 42 -3.14 -11.26 -0.51
N GLY A 43 -3.07 -12.53 -0.10
CA GLY A 43 -2.43 -13.57 -0.89
C GLY A 43 -3.12 -13.89 -2.21
N ASP A 44 -4.46 -13.86 -2.24
CA ASP A 44 -5.24 -14.13 -3.45
C ASP A 44 -5.87 -12.82 -3.95
N PRO A 45 -5.68 -12.44 -5.23
CA PRO A 45 -6.29 -11.25 -5.80
C PRO A 45 -7.82 -11.42 -5.97
N ALA A 46 -8.54 -10.31 -5.92
CA ALA A 46 -9.91 -10.25 -6.41
C ALA A 46 -9.92 -10.12 -7.94
N HIS A 47 -11.08 -10.29 -8.57
CA HIS A 47 -11.23 -10.24 -10.01
C HIS A 47 -12.22 -9.15 -10.43
N ILE A 48 -11.88 -8.44 -11.50
CA ILE A 48 -12.74 -7.47 -12.17
C ILE A 48 -12.97 -7.96 -13.60
N ILE A 49 -14.23 -7.96 -14.04
CA ILE A 49 -14.63 -8.43 -15.36
C ILE A 49 -14.90 -7.22 -16.25
N ASN A 50 -14.26 -7.16 -17.41
CA ASN A 50 -14.60 -6.18 -18.43
C ASN A 50 -15.95 -6.57 -19.09
N PRO A 51 -16.99 -5.72 -19.04
CA PRO A 51 -18.31 -6.07 -19.57
C PRO A 51 -18.31 -6.24 -21.10
N ASP A 52 -17.39 -5.59 -21.81
CA ASP A 52 -17.35 -5.60 -23.28
C ASP A 52 -16.48 -6.75 -23.84
N THR A 53 -15.37 -7.07 -23.17
CA THR A 53 -14.40 -8.08 -23.64
C THR A 53 -14.48 -9.40 -22.89
N VAL A 54 -15.18 -9.44 -21.74
CA VAL A 54 -15.21 -10.58 -20.80
C VAL A 54 -13.81 -10.91 -20.24
N GLU A 55 -12.85 -10.02 -20.41
CA GLU A 55 -11.50 -10.19 -19.86
C GLU A 55 -11.51 -10.01 -18.34
N ILE A 56 -10.81 -10.91 -17.65
CA ILE A 56 -10.65 -10.86 -16.19
C ILE A 56 -9.34 -10.13 -15.88
N THR A 57 -9.43 -9.08 -15.07
CA THR A 57 -8.29 -8.33 -14.55
C THR A 57 -8.14 -8.60 -13.07
N ASP A 58 -6.91 -8.90 -12.64
CA ASP A 58 -6.59 -9.09 -11.23
C ASP A 58 -6.59 -7.76 -10.47
N ALA A 59 -7.20 -7.77 -9.30
CA ALA A 59 -7.28 -6.66 -8.36
C ALA A 59 -6.60 -7.06 -7.05
N TRP A 60 -5.50 -6.39 -6.74
CA TRP A 60 -4.64 -6.69 -5.60
C TRP A 60 -5.15 -5.96 -4.36
N ILE A 61 -5.44 -6.70 -3.30
CA ILE A 61 -6.04 -6.16 -2.08
C ILE A 61 -4.95 -5.81 -1.09
N PHE A 62 -4.81 -4.51 -0.79
CA PHE A 62 -3.98 -4.04 0.32
C PHE A 62 -4.75 -4.15 1.63
N VAL A 63 -4.08 -4.62 2.68
CA VAL A 63 -4.64 -4.71 4.03
C VAL A 63 -3.67 -4.06 5.02
N GLY A 64 -4.18 -3.14 5.84
CA GLY A 64 -3.46 -2.51 6.93
C GLY A 64 -4.25 -2.60 8.23
N VAL A 65 -3.59 -2.92 9.34
CA VAL A 65 -4.27 -3.21 10.61
C VAL A 65 -3.53 -2.59 11.78
N LEU A 66 -4.24 -1.81 12.59
CA LEU A 66 -3.75 -1.36 13.89
C LEU A 66 -3.69 -2.56 14.84
N THR A 67 -2.51 -2.85 15.35
CA THR A 67 -2.26 -4.10 16.06
C THR A 67 -2.95 -4.16 17.43
N TYR A 68 -3.28 -3.03 18.04
CA TYR A 68 -4.01 -2.94 19.31
C TYR A 68 -5.51 -3.17 19.12
N SER A 69 -6.23 -2.22 18.50
CA SER A 69 -7.68 -2.29 18.31
C SER A 69 -8.11 -3.35 17.30
N GLN A 70 -7.19 -3.84 16.47
CA GLN A 70 -7.49 -4.66 15.28
C GLN A 70 -8.32 -3.91 14.24
N TYR A 71 -8.38 -2.57 14.31
CA TYR A 71 -9.05 -1.74 13.33
C TYR A 71 -8.33 -1.81 11.99
N ALA A 72 -9.10 -2.09 10.94
CA ALA A 72 -8.57 -2.51 9.65
C ALA A 72 -8.91 -1.51 8.55
N PHE A 73 -7.95 -1.33 7.65
CA PHE A 73 -8.06 -0.68 6.36
C PHE A 73 -7.87 -1.73 5.26
N VAL A 74 -8.74 -1.70 4.25
CA VAL A 74 -8.66 -2.61 3.09
C VAL A 74 -9.02 -1.84 1.83
N LYS A 75 -8.23 -2.00 0.77
CA LYS A 75 -8.50 -1.38 -0.54
C LYS A 75 -7.86 -2.16 -1.69
N ALA A 76 -8.54 -2.24 -2.81
CA ALA A 76 -8.08 -2.91 -4.03
C ALA A 76 -7.41 -1.96 -5.02
N TYR A 77 -6.32 -2.44 -5.64
CA TYR A 77 -5.46 -1.74 -6.58
C TYR A 77 -5.17 -2.57 -7.84
N MET A 78 -4.72 -1.90 -8.90
CA MET A 78 -4.43 -2.54 -10.19
C MET A 78 -3.19 -3.43 -10.20
N ASN A 79 -2.25 -3.23 -9.28
CA ASN A 79 -1.01 -4.01 -9.16
C ASN A 79 -0.37 -3.81 -7.78
N GLU A 80 0.62 -4.65 -7.45
CA GLU A 80 1.40 -4.59 -6.19
C GLU A 80 2.65 -3.70 -6.27
N LYS A 81 2.81 -2.91 -7.34
CA LYS A 81 4.01 -2.10 -7.55
C LYS A 81 4.09 -0.98 -6.51
N THR A 82 5.30 -0.42 -6.38
CA THR A 82 5.61 0.57 -5.35
C THR A 82 4.74 1.82 -5.39
N ASP A 83 4.28 2.24 -6.58
CA ASP A 83 3.34 3.36 -6.71
C ASP A 83 2.04 3.10 -5.97
N ASN A 84 1.43 1.93 -6.18
CA ASN A 84 0.22 1.53 -5.47
C ASN A 84 0.49 1.20 -4.00
N TRP A 85 1.66 0.63 -3.68
CA TRP A 85 2.07 0.37 -2.29
C TRP A 85 2.13 1.65 -1.46
N ILE A 86 2.83 2.68 -1.94
CA ILE A 86 2.94 3.98 -1.25
C ILE A 86 1.57 4.66 -1.22
N LYS A 87 0.83 4.66 -2.34
CA LYS A 87 -0.53 5.22 -2.40
C LYS A 87 -1.45 4.58 -1.36
N ALA A 88 -1.33 3.27 -1.15
CA ALA A 88 -2.10 2.56 -0.14
C ALA A 88 -1.75 2.98 1.29
N HIS A 89 -0.48 3.24 1.58
CA HIS A 89 -0.06 3.75 2.89
C HIS A 89 -0.61 5.14 3.15
N VAL A 90 -0.49 6.05 2.19
CA VAL A 90 -1.03 7.42 2.30
C VAL A 90 -2.54 7.39 2.58
N GLN A 91 -3.29 6.58 1.83
CA GLN A 91 -4.74 6.45 2.00
C GLN A 91 -5.12 5.74 3.31
N MET A 92 -4.29 4.81 3.78
CA MET A 92 -4.47 4.14 5.07
C MET A 92 -4.26 5.11 6.24
N PHE A 93 -3.21 5.93 6.20
CA PHE A 93 -2.93 6.92 7.23
C PHE A 93 -4.04 7.98 7.30
N ASP A 94 -4.52 8.44 6.15
CA ASP A 94 -5.69 9.32 6.05
C ASP A 94 -6.94 8.67 6.65
N PHE A 95 -7.19 7.39 6.33
CA PHE A 95 -8.31 6.64 6.89
C PHE A 95 -8.25 6.48 8.41
N PHE A 96 -7.06 6.24 8.98
CA PHE A 96 -6.87 6.20 10.44
C PHE A 96 -6.83 7.58 11.08
N GLY A 97 -6.69 8.66 10.31
CA GLY A 97 -6.52 10.02 10.83
C GLY A 97 -5.20 10.24 11.56
N GLY A 98 -4.21 9.36 11.38
CA GLY A 98 -2.94 9.40 12.11
C GLY A 98 -2.01 8.24 11.80
N VAL A 99 -0.85 8.24 12.45
CA VAL A 99 0.25 7.30 12.20
C VAL A 99 0.77 6.70 13.51
N THR A 100 1.24 5.45 13.47
CA THR A 100 1.97 4.80 14.57
C THR A 100 3.49 4.94 14.36
N PRO A 101 4.31 4.96 15.42
CA PRO A 101 5.76 5.08 15.29
C PRO A 101 6.40 3.86 14.63
N MET A 102 5.72 2.71 14.59
CA MET A 102 6.20 1.50 13.91
C MET A 102 5.19 1.02 12.87
N LEU A 103 5.71 0.68 11.69
CA LEU A 103 4.97 0.00 10.64
C LEU A 103 5.68 -1.30 10.32
N VAL A 104 4.96 -2.42 10.37
CA VAL A 104 5.49 -3.74 10.07
C VAL A 104 4.97 -4.21 8.74
N SER A 105 5.90 -4.54 7.84
CA SER A 105 5.60 -5.07 6.51
C SER A 105 6.45 -6.31 6.26
N ASP A 106 5.84 -7.36 5.70
CA ASP A 106 6.54 -8.55 5.22
C ASP A 106 7.16 -8.37 3.83
N ASN A 107 6.73 -7.37 3.07
CA ASN A 107 7.33 -6.97 1.79
C ASN A 107 8.69 -6.27 1.95
N CYS A 108 9.12 -5.97 3.19
CA CYS A 108 10.47 -5.51 3.49
C CYS A 108 11.50 -6.63 3.38
N THR A 109 11.80 -7.10 2.17
CA THR A 109 13.04 -7.86 1.89
C THR A 109 14.26 -6.94 1.79
N ALA A 110 14.20 -5.74 2.37
CA ALA A 110 15.25 -4.74 2.35
C ALA A 110 15.85 -4.52 3.74
N THR A 111 16.31 -5.59 4.36
CA THR A 111 17.46 -5.48 5.26
C THR A 111 18.29 -6.74 5.03
N VAL A 112 19.46 -6.57 4.44
CA VAL A 112 20.46 -7.63 4.15
C VAL A 112 20.21 -8.48 2.89
N ASN A 113 20.34 -7.87 1.71
CA ASN A 113 20.94 -8.58 0.57
C ASN A 113 21.71 -7.58 -0.32
N TYR A 114 22.90 -7.20 0.13
CA TYR A 114 23.93 -6.48 -0.64
C TYR A 114 24.44 -7.26 -1.89
N LYS A 115 23.68 -8.21 -2.43
CA LYS A 115 24.12 -9.12 -3.50
C LYS A 115 23.34 -9.04 -4.82
N LYS A 116 22.31 -8.20 -4.93
CA LYS A 116 21.71 -7.85 -6.23
C LYS A 116 21.37 -6.37 -6.25
N SER A 117 22.37 -5.56 -6.60
CA SER A 117 22.19 -4.16 -6.95
C SER A 117 21.47 -4.07 -8.29
N ASP A 118 20.15 -4.25 -8.27
CA ASP A 118 19.29 -3.73 -9.31
C ASP A 118 18.97 -2.29 -8.93
N TRP A 119 19.22 -1.35 -9.86
CA TRP A 119 18.95 0.08 -9.65
C TRP A 119 17.48 0.31 -9.22
N TYR A 120 16.57 -0.53 -9.74
CA TYR A 120 15.15 -0.51 -9.43
C TYR A 120 14.88 -0.78 -7.95
N ASN A 121 15.48 -1.83 -7.37
CA ASN A 121 15.31 -2.18 -5.95
C ASN A 121 15.88 -1.08 -5.01
N THR A 122 16.93 -0.39 -5.45
CA THR A 122 17.50 0.75 -4.71
C THR A 122 16.52 1.93 -4.71
N ALA A 123 15.89 2.24 -5.84
CA ALA A 123 14.88 3.29 -5.94
C ALA A 123 13.61 2.97 -5.14
N LEU A 124 13.13 1.72 -5.17
CA LEU A 124 11.96 1.30 -4.39
C LEU A 124 12.16 1.50 -2.88
N ASN A 125 13.33 1.12 -2.36
CA ASN A 125 13.65 1.33 -0.95
C ASN A 125 13.77 2.82 -0.62
N THR A 126 14.31 3.63 -1.53
CA THR A 126 14.46 5.07 -1.32
C THR A 126 13.10 5.75 -1.11
N THR A 127 12.14 5.58 -2.02
CA THR A 127 10.81 6.20 -1.88
C THR A 127 10.06 5.70 -0.65
N TYR A 128 10.22 4.43 -0.28
CA TYR A 128 9.57 3.91 0.92
C TYR A 128 10.19 4.47 2.21
N HIS A 129 11.50 4.71 2.22
CA HIS A 129 12.18 5.44 3.28
C HIS A 129 11.76 6.91 3.34
N GLU A 130 11.68 7.61 2.20
CA GLU A 130 11.22 9.01 2.15
C GLU A 130 9.79 9.15 2.71
N MET A 131 8.90 8.22 2.37
CA MET A 131 7.56 8.19 2.96
C MET A 131 7.61 7.97 4.47
N ALA A 132 8.48 7.08 4.96
CA ALA A 132 8.65 6.84 6.39
C ALA A 132 9.13 8.07 7.14
N GLU A 133 10.09 8.80 6.56
CA GLU A 133 10.58 10.08 7.10
C GLU A 133 9.49 11.15 7.10
N HIS A 134 8.71 11.27 6.01
CA HIS A 134 7.61 12.23 5.89
C HIS A 134 6.55 12.05 6.98
N TYR A 135 6.22 10.81 7.31
CA TYR A 135 5.25 10.47 8.36
C TYR A 135 5.90 10.21 9.74
N ASN A 136 7.22 10.38 9.86
CA ASN A 136 8.00 10.15 11.08
C ASN A 136 7.73 8.78 11.74
N LEU A 137 7.80 7.71 10.93
CA LEU A 137 7.61 6.33 11.38
C LEU A 137 8.81 5.46 11.04
N ALA A 138 8.99 4.37 11.78
CA ALA A 138 9.97 3.33 11.49
C ALA A 138 9.32 2.15 10.77
N ILE A 139 9.85 1.78 9.61
CA ILE A 139 9.44 0.57 8.90
C ILE A 139 10.29 -0.60 9.40
N LEU A 140 9.63 -1.65 9.89
CA LEU A 140 10.28 -2.86 10.36
C LEU A 140 9.87 -4.05 9.49
N PRO A 141 10.82 -4.92 9.09
CA PRO A 141 10.48 -6.15 8.40
C PRO A 141 9.72 -7.10 9.32
N ALA A 142 8.67 -7.72 8.81
CA ALA A 142 8.01 -8.81 9.51
C ALA A 142 9.02 -9.95 9.73
N ARG A 143 9.06 -10.51 10.94
CA ARG A 143 10.00 -11.59 11.27
C ARG A 143 9.83 -12.76 10.29
N VAL A 144 10.91 -13.15 9.61
CA VAL A 144 10.93 -14.30 8.69
C VAL A 144 10.50 -15.56 9.45
N ARG A 145 9.42 -16.18 8.97
CA ARG A 145 8.78 -17.38 9.52
C ARG A 145 9.80 -18.51 9.75
N LYS A 146 10.05 -18.89 11.01
CA LYS A 146 10.31 -20.31 11.32
C LYS A 146 8.97 -21.00 11.51
N SER A 147 8.68 -21.98 10.67
CA SER A 147 7.35 -22.60 10.51
C SER A 147 6.84 -23.45 11.69
N LYS A 148 7.49 -23.44 12.86
CA LYS A 148 7.22 -24.41 13.93
C LYS A 148 6.41 -23.90 15.13
N ASP A 149 6.20 -22.60 15.28
CA ASP A 149 5.55 -22.03 16.49
C ASP A 149 4.07 -21.64 16.28
N LYS A 150 3.37 -22.36 15.39
CA LYS A 150 1.97 -22.05 15.00
C LYS A 150 1.00 -23.06 15.60
N PRO A 151 0.13 -22.62 16.55
CA PRO A 151 -1.27 -23.05 16.43
C PRO A 151 -2.31 -21.95 16.59
N ASN A 152 -1.97 -20.69 16.96
CA ASN A 152 -2.99 -19.66 17.23
C ASN A 152 -2.78 -18.29 16.55
N VAL A 153 -1.67 -18.14 15.82
CA VAL A 153 -1.21 -16.84 15.29
C VAL A 153 -1.19 -16.87 13.76
N GLU A 154 -2.37 -16.85 13.16
CA GLU A 154 -2.52 -16.09 11.92
C GLU A 154 -2.46 -14.61 12.33
N GLY A 155 -1.48 -13.87 11.82
CA GLY A 155 -1.36 -12.44 12.08
C GLY A 155 -2.65 -11.70 11.74
N SER A 156 -2.86 -10.54 12.36
CA SER A 156 -4.09 -9.75 12.22
C SER A 156 -4.46 -9.49 10.75
N VAL A 157 -3.44 -9.17 9.95
CA VAL A 157 -3.56 -8.98 8.50
C VAL A 157 -4.08 -10.23 7.79
N GLY A 158 -3.48 -11.39 8.03
CA GLY A 158 -3.87 -12.64 7.38
C GLY A 158 -5.31 -13.06 7.66
N LYS A 159 -5.80 -12.84 8.89
CA LYS A 159 -7.21 -13.11 9.24
C LYS A 159 -8.18 -12.21 8.47
N ILE A 160 -7.82 -10.94 8.30
CA ILE A 160 -8.64 -9.97 7.58
C ILE A 160 -8.60 -10.22 6.09
N SER A 161 -7.42 -10.53 5.53
CA SER A 161 -7.27 -10.95 4.13
C SER A 161 -8.17 -12.15 3.82
N THR A 162 -8.12 -13.22 4.62
CA THR A 162 -8.98 -14.39 4.41
C THR A 162 -10.46 -14.04 4.52
N TRP A 163 -10.84 -13.19 5.49
CA TRP A 163 -12.22 -12.77 5.68
C TRP A 163 -12.75 -11.96 4.49
N ILE A 164 -11.99 -10.95 4.01
CA ILE A 164 -12.44 -10.11 2.91
C ILE A 164 -12.51 -10.90 1.60
N THR A 165 -11.53 -11.75 1.31
CA THR A 165 -11.56 -12.64 0.15
C THR A 165 -12.77 -13.58 0.21
N ALA A 166 -13.06 -14.16 1.38
CA ALA A 166 -14.25 -14.99 1.57
C ALA A 166 -15.57 -14.21 1.42
N ALA A 167 -15.60 -12.94 1.82
CA ALA A 167 -16.78 -12.09 1.74
C ALA A 167 -17.06 -11.56 0.33
N LEU A 168 -16.05 -11.53 -0.55
CA LEU A 168 -16.15 -11.08 -1.94
C LEU A 168 -16.34 -12.24 -2.94
N ARG A 169 -16.07 -13.49 -2.56
CA ARG A 169 -15.99 -14.65 -3.48
C ARG A 169 -17.25 -14.94 -4.34
N ASN A 170 -18.41 -14.45 -3.92
CA ASN A 170 -19.69 -14.69 -4.59
C ASN A 170 -20.20 -13.44 -5.34
N GLU A 171 -19.40 -12.38 -5.42
CA GLU A 171 -19.73 -11.13 -6.10
C GLU A 171 -18.86 -10.96 -7.35
N GLN A 172 -19.45 -10.40 -8.39
CA GLN A 172 -18.74 -10.03 -9.62
C GLN A 172 -18.67 -8.51 -9.67
N PHE A 173 -17.51 -7.99 -10.07
CA PHE A 173 -17.27 -6.55 -10.15
C PHE A 173 -16.86 -6.19 -11.57
N PHE A 174 -17.34 -5.04 -12.04
CA PHE A 174 -17.06 -4.54 -13.38
C PHE A 174 -16.12 -3.33 -13.38
N SER A 175 -15.79 -2.81 -12.20
CA SER A 175 -14.83 -1.72 -12.03
C SER A 175 -14.14 -1.74 -10.67
N PHE A 176 -12.96 -1.11 -10.58
CA PHE A 176 -12.29 -0.87 -9.30
C PHE A 176 -13.13 -0.03 -8.34
N ALA A 177 -13.97 0.88 -8.85
CA ALA A 177 -14.83 1.71 -8.02
C ALA A 177 -15.89 0.86 -7.31
N GLU A 178 -16.54 -0.04 -8.05
CA GLU A 178 -17.54 -0.97 -7.51
C GLU A 178 -16.93 -1.96 -6.50
N LEU A 179 -15.79 -2.58 -6.85
CA LEU A 179 -15.05 -3.46 -5.95
C LEU A 179 -14.67 -2.75 -4.65
N ASN A 180 -14.12 -1.54 -4.74
CA ASN A 180 -13.74 -0.78 -3.56
C ASN A 180 -14.94 -0.30 -2.73
N ALA A 181 -16.10 -0.05 -3.34
CA ALA A 181 -17.33 0.25 -2.61
C ALA A 181 -17.84 -0.96 -1.82
N SER A 182 -17.86 -2.15 -2.43
CA SER A 182 -18.24 -3.39 -1.73
C SER A 182 -17.26 -3.76 -0.62
N ILE A 183 -15.94 -3.61 -0.87
CA ILE A 183 -14.91 -3.75 0.18
C ILE A 183 -15.19 -2.80 1.33
N ARG A 184 -15.51 -1.54 1.05
CA ARG A 184 -15.76 -0.52 2.06
C ARG A 184 -16.94 -0.89 2.96
N GLU A 185 -18.07 -1.28 2.37
CA GLU A 185 -19.26 -1.70 3.11
C GLU A 185 -18.96 -2.88 4.05
N LYS A 186 -18.31 -3.92 3.51
CA LYS A 186 -17.93 -5.12 4.27
C LYS A 186 -16.95 -4.77 5.39
N LEU A 187 -15.96 -3.93 5.10
CA LEU A 187 -14.96 -3.50 6.08
C LEU A 187 -15.58 -2.70 7.22
N ASP A 188 -16.53 -1.80 6.92
CA ASP A 188 -17.23 -1.02 7.95
C ASP A 188 -18.04 -1.94 8.87
N ALA A 189 -18.73 -2.93 8.31
CA ALA A 189 -19.42 -3.97 9.10
C ALA A 189 -18.44 -4.78 9.95
N TYR A 190 -17.28 -5.18 9.40
CA TYR A 190 -16.24 -5.92 10.12
C TYR A 190 -15.67 -5.14 11.32
N ASN A 191 -15.37 -3.86 11.11
CA ASN A 191 -14.84 -2.98 12.14
C ASN A 191 -15.88 -2.67 13.23
N ALA A 192 -17.16 -2.54 12.86
CA ALA A 192 -18.26 -2.30 13.79
C ALA A 192 -18.71 -3.56 14.56
N HIS A 193 -18.42 -4.76 14.05
CA HIS A 193 -18.81 -6.01 14.70
C HIS A 193 -18.11 -6.19 16.07
N LYS A 194 -18.90 -6.52 17.10
CA LYS A 194 -18.41 -6.76 18.46
C LYS A 194 -17.46 -7.96 18.53
N PHE A 195 -16.52 -7.96 19.47
CA PHE A 195 -15.72 -9.16 19.73
C PHE A 195 -16.58 -10.25 20.37
N GLN A 196 -16.28 -11.53 20.10
CA GLN A 196 -17.06 -12.66 20.66
C GLN A 196 -17.10 -12.70 22.20
N LYS A 197 -16.10 -12.11 22.87
CA LYS A 197 -15.94 -12.15 24.33
C LYS A 197 -15.84 -10.75 24.96
N LYS A 198 -16.14 -9.69 24.22
CA LYS A 198 -16.13 -8.31 24.73
C LYS A 198 -17.28 -7.52 24.13
N GLU A 199 -17.84 -6.60 24.91
CA GLU A 199 -18.94 -5.73 24.45
C GLU A 199 -18.50 -4.62 23.48
N CYS A 200 -17.18 -4.42 23.32
CA CYS A 200 -16.61 -3.46 22.38
C CYS A 200 -16.43 -4.05 20.97
N SER A 201 -16.32 -3.16 19.98
CA SER A 201 -15.92 -3.48 18.61
C SER A 201 -14.52 -2.95 18.33
N ARG A 202 -13.96 -3.28 17.15
CA ARG A 202 -12.67 -2.71 16.71
C ARG A 202 -12.78 -1.20 16.58
N LEU A 203 -13.89 -0.73 16.01
CA LEU A 203 -14.19 0.69 15.86
C LEU A 203 -14.29 1.40 17.22
N SER A 204 -15.00 0.84 18.20
CA SER A 204 -15.14 1.51 19.50
C SER A 204 -13.80 1.57 20.25
N LEU A 205 -13.01 0.48 20.23
CA LEU A 205 -11.66 0.49 20.81
C LEU A 205 -10.76 1.52 20.10
N PHE A 206 -10.83 1.61 18.78
CA PHE A 206 -10.06 2.57 18.01
C PHE A 206 -10.41 4.00 18.42
N LEU A 207 -11.69 4.37 18.39
CA LEU A 207 -12.12 5.74 18.69
C LEU A 207 -11.83 6.16 20.13
N GLU A 208 -12.03 5.25 21.10
CA GLU A 208 -11.92 5.57 22.53
C GLU A 208 -10.48 5.52 23.05
N GLU A 209 -9.68 4.55 22.59
CA GLU A 209 -8.38 4.25 23.19
C GLU A 209 -7.18 4.51 22.28
N GLU A 210 -7.32 4.41 20.95
CA GLU A 210 -6.17 4.41 20.03
C GLU A 210 -6.06 5.70 19.21
N MET A 211 -7.15 6.18 18.61
CA MET A 211 -7.19 7.40 17.78
C MET A 211 -6.60 8.63 18.49
N PRO A 212 -6.88 8.90 19.78
CA PRO A 212 -6.31 10.06 20.47
C PRO A 212 -4.80 9.99 20.68
N LEU A 213 -4.20 8.80 20.54
CA LEU A 213 -2.78 8.54 20.78
C LEU A 213 -1.95 8.46 19.50
N LEU A 214 -2.59 8.43 18.32
CA LEU A 214 -1.89 8.43 17.04
C LEU A 214 -1.15 9.74 16.82
N ALA A 215 0.01 9.66 16.16
CA ALA A 215 0.71 10.85 15.72
C ALA A 215 -0.12 11.55 14.63
N PRO A 216 -0.24 12.89 14.67
CA PRO A 216 -1.02 13.63 13.69
C PRO A 216 -0.38 13.50 12.30
N LEU A 217 -1.23 13.53 11.27
CA LEU A 217 -0.77 13.56 9.89
C LEU A 217 -0.04 14.88 9.57
N PRO A 218 1.00 14.85 8.73
CA PRO A 218 1.57 16.07 8.16
C PRO A 218 0.51 16.90 7.42
N ALA A 219 0.71 18.21 7.33
CA ALA A 219 -0.25 19.13 6.68
C ALA A 219 -0.50 18.81 5.20
N THR A 220 0.49 18.20 4.53
CA THR A 220 0.38 17.73 3.15
C THR A 220 0.66 16.24 3.08
N PRO A 221 -0.13 15.45 2.31
CA PRO A 221 0.15 14.04 2.11
C PRO A 221 1.48 13.85 1.38
N PHE A 222 2.11 12.70 1.58
CA PHE A 222 3.29 12.32 0.80
C PHE A 222 2.92 12.19 -0.69
N GLU A 223 3.61 12.94 -1.55
CA GLU A 223 3.41 12.91 -2.99
C GLU A 223 4.54 12.15 -3.68
N LEU A 224 4.19 11.00 -4.25
CA LEU A 224 5.07 10.25 -5.13
C LEU A 224 5.35 11.07 -6.41
N ALA A 225 6.61 11.43 -6.62
CA ALA A 225 7.04 12.20 -7.78
C ALA A 225 8.16 11.49 -8.52
N GLU A 226 7.96 11.23 -9.82
CA GLU A 226 9.01 10.78 -10.73
C GLU A 226 9.65 11.99 -11.41
N TRP A 227 10.98 12.06 -11.39
CA TRP A 227 11.72 13.10 -12.11
C TRP A 227 12.25 12.57 -13.44
N LYS A 228 11.93 13.26 -14.54
CA LYS A 228 12.46 12.96 -15.88
C LYS A 228 13.07 14.19 -16.50
N GLN A 229 13.99 14.00 -17.43
CA GLN A 229 14.42 15.06 -18.32
C GLN A 229 13.72 14.95 -19.67
N ALA A 230 13.24 16.07 -20.17
CA ALA A 230 12.64 16.19 -21.49
C ALA A 230 13.25 17.37 -22.26
N THR A 231 13.24 17.28 -23.58
CA THR A 231 13.64 18.40 -24.45
C THR A 231 12.39 19.04 -25.03
N VAL A 232 12.30 20.37 -24.95
CA VAL A 232 11.20 21.12 -25.54
C VAL A 232 11.30 21.07 -27.06
N GLN A 233 10.28 20.52 -27.70
CA GLN A 233 10.20 20.36 -29.15
C GLN A 233 9.83 21.69 -29.84
N PHE A 234 10.00 21.76 -31.17
CA PHE A 234 9.70 22.96 -31.96
C PHE A 234 8.23 23.40 -31.92
N ASN A 235 7.33 22.46 -31.64
CA ASN A 235 5.93 22.73 -31.42
C ASN A 235 5.66 23.21 -29.98
N TYR A 236 6.65 23.70 -29.22
CA TYR A 236 6.52 24.20 -27.84
C TYR A 236 5.94 23.18 -26.84
N HIS A 237 6.11 21.88 -27.10
CA HIS A 237 5.69 20.81 -26.18
C HIS A 237 6.86 19.94 -25.73
N ILE A 238 6.70 19.30 -24.58
CA ILE A 238 7.49 18.16 -24.14
C ILE A 238 6.67 16.87 -24.21
N ALA A 239 7.34 15.75 -24.42
CA ALA A 239 6.71 14.43 -24.40
C ALA A 239 6.98 13.74 -23.05
N VAL A 240 5.91 13.38 -22.35
CA VAL A 240 5.96 12.70 -21.04
C VAL A 240 4.92 11.57 -21.06
N ASP A 241 5.34 10.33 -20.81
CA ASP A 241 4.47 9.14 -20.83
C ASP A 241 3.57 9.03 -22.07
N ARG A 242 4.11 9.39 -23.25
CA ARG A 242 3.39 9.44 -24.54
C ARG A 242 2.26 10.48 -24.62
N MET A 243 2.24 11.45 -23.71
CA MET A 243 1.39 12.64 -23.74
C MET A 243 2.24 13.88 -23.97
N PHE A 244 1.63 14.95 -24.49
CA PHE A 244 2.32 16.18 -24.83
C PHE A 244 1.84 17.34 -23.95
N TYR A 245 2.78 18.05 -23.32
CA TYR A 245 2.50 19.19 -22.45
C TYR A 245 3.21 20.42 -22.98
N SER A 246 2.47 21.50 -23.17
CA SER A 246 3.04 22.76 -23.67
C SER A 246 3.96 23.40 -22.64
N VAL A 247 4.90 24.21 -23.10
CA VAL A 247 5.78 25.04 -22.28
C VAL A 247 5.98 26.36 -23.00
N PRO A 248 6.26 27.48 -22.30
CA PRO A 248 6.45 28.75 -22.97
C PRO A 248 7.47 28.64 -24.11
N TYR A 249 7.09 29.09 -25.31
CA TYR A 249 7.87 28.88 -26.55
C TYR A 249 9.32 29.38 -26.48
N GLN A 250 9.64 30.26 -25.53
CA GLN A 250 10.98 30.75 -25.25
C GLN A 250 11.95 29.63 -24.86
N TYR A 251 11.45 28.49 -24.39
CA TYR A 251 12.25 27.34 -23.96
C TYR A 251 12.44 26.28 -25.05
N ILE A 252 12.02 26.52 -26.30
CA ILE A 252 12.23 25.58 -27.42
C ILE A 252 13.71 25.17 -27.52
N LYS A 253 13.96 23.86 -27.71
CA LYS A 253 15.27 23.17 -27.71
C LYS A 253 15.97 23.04 -26.36
N ASN A 254 15.49 23.67 -25.29
CA ASN A 254 16.10 23.51 -23.97
C ASN A 254 15.74 22.15 -23.37
N LYS A 255 16.64 21.63 -22.55
CA LYS A 255 16.34 20.52 -21.63
C LYS A 255 15.66 21.08 -20.39
N VAL A 256 14.61 20.40 -19.95
CA VAL A 256 13.82 20.76 -18.76
C VAL A 256 13.70 19.53 -17.88
N ASP A 257 13.66 19.76 -16.57
CA ASP A 257 13.36 18.74 -15.59
C ASP A 257 11.85 18.69 -15.38
N VAL A 258 11.28 17.49 -15.33
CA VAL A 258 9.85 17.26 -15.27
C VAL A 258 9.56 16.47 -14.02
N ARG A 259 8.80 17.05 -13.10
CA ARG A 259 8.27 16.37 -11.92
C ARG A 259 6.88 15.83 -12.25
N ILE A 260 6.74 14.53 -12.24
CA ILE A 260 5.53 13.80 -12.64
C ILE A 260 4.92 13.20 -11.38
N THR A 261 3.71 13.62 -11.04
CA THR A 261 2.94 13.05 -9.93
C THR A 261 1.65 12.40 -10.45
N ASP A 262 0.77 11.90 -9.58
CA ASP A 262 -0.53 11.35 -10.00
C ASP A 262 -1.53 12.44 -10.44
N THR A 263 -1.28 13.71 -10.12
CA THR A 263 -2.24 14.80 -10.39
C THR A 263 -1.65 15.88 -11.30
N PRO A 264 -0.55 16.58 -10.95
CA PRO A 264 0.15 17.45 -11.89
C PRO A 264 1.38 16.84 -12.56
N VAL A 265 1.69 17.38 -13.74
CA VAL A 265 3.01 17.36 -14.37
C VAL A 265 3.57 18.78 -14.28
N GLU A 266 4.64 18.94 -13.52
CA GLU A 266 5.32 20.23 -13.33
C GLU A 266 6.63 20.23 -14.13
N ILE A 267 6.91 21.35 -14.80
CA ILE A 267 8.06 21.49 -15.70
C ILE A 267 8.95 22.59 -15.17
N PHE A 268 10.24 22.29 -15.02
CA PHE A 268 11.25 23.16 -14.43
C PHE A 268 12.38 23.42 -15.42
N TYR A 269 12.86 24.66 -15.45
CA TYR A 269 14.08 25.05 -16.15
C TYR A 269 14.97 25.80 -15.17
N ASN A 270 16.20 25.32 -14.97
CA ASN A 270 17.15 25.87 -13.99
C ASN A 270 16.52 26.05 -12.60
N HIS A 271 15.83 25.03 -12.08
CA HIS A 271 15.13 25.01 -10.79
C HIS A 271 13.92 25.95 -10.65
N ASN A 272 13.55 26.69 -11.69
CA ASN A 272 12.33 27.50 -11.69
C ASN A 272 11.20 26.75 -12.40
N ARG A 273 10.01 26.68 -11.78
CA ARG A 273 8.82 26.09 -12.40
C ARG A 273 8.33 27.00 -13.52
N ILE A 274 8.38 26.52 -14.75
CA ILE A 274 8.00 27.27 -15.96
C ILE A 274 6.60 26.91 -16.48
N ALA A 275 6.08 25.74 -16.12
CA ALA A 275 4.73 25.30 -16.47
C ALA A 275 4.22 24.24 -15.48
N SER A 276 2.90 24.14 -15.34
CA SER A 276 2.22 23.09 -14.58
C SER A 276 0.94 22.70 -15.29
N HIS A 277 0.73 21.40 -15.46
CA HIS A 277 -0.41 20.83 -16.16
C HIS A 277 -1.08 19.76 -15.32
N ARG A 278 -2.39 19.60 -15.46
CA ARG A 278 -3.05 18.37 -15.01
C ARG A 278 -2.52 17.19 -15.83
N ARG A 279 -2.13 16.10 -15.17
CA ARG A 279 -1.66 14.88 -15.83
C ARG A 279 -2.78 14.28 -16.67
N LEU A 280 -2.46 13.99 -17.93
CA LEU A 280 -3.35 13.34 -18.89
C LEU A 280 -3.23 11.82 -18.76
N TYR A 281 -4.39 11.16 -18.81
CA TYR A 281 -4.53 9.71 -18.81
C TYR A 281 -5.31 9.25 -20.05
N GLY A 282 -5.22 7.96 -20.40
CA GLY A 282 -5.98 7.37 -21.50
C GLY A 282 -5.19 7.31 -22.82
N ARG A 283 -5.81 7.75 -23.92
CA ARG A 283 -5.27 7.59 -25.29
C ARG A 283 -3.91 8.27 -25.45
N SER A 284 -2.89 7.55 -25.93
CA SER A 284 -1.58 8.14 -26.23
C SER A 284 -1.66 9.22 -27.30
N GLY A 285 -0.82 10.24 -27.18
CA GLY A 285 -0.71 11.35 -28.13
C GLY A 285 -1.65 12.53 -27.87
N GLN A 286 -2.29 12.58 -26.69
CA GLN A 286 -3.08 13.75 -26.29
C GLN A 286 -2.17 14.96 -25.99
N TYR A 287 -2.73 16.16 -26.18
CA TYR A 287 -2.05 17.45 -25.98
C TYR A 287 -2.72 18.24 -24.85
N SER A 288 -1.93 18.75 -23.91
CA SER A 288 -2.34 19.76 -22.93
C SER A 288 -1.65 21.09 -23.28
N THR A 289 -2.38 21.94 -24.00
CA THR A 289 -1.87 23.20 -24.52
C THR A 289 -2.46 24.38 -23.77
N VAL A 290 -1.60 25.21 -23.19
CA VAL A 290 -1.98 26.49 -22.57
C VAL A 290 -1.71 27.59 -23.58
N THR A 291 -2.70 28.43 -23.84
CA THR A 291 -2.63 29.49 -24.85
C THR A 291 -1.46 30.44 -24.63
N GLU A 292 -1.17 30.80 -23.37
CA GLU A 292 -0.06 31.67 -22.98
C GLU A 292 1.32 31.10 -23.32
N HIS A 293 1.43 29.78 -23.51
CA HIS A 293 2.69 29.15 -23.91
C HIS A 293 3.00 29.35 -25.40
N MET A 294 1.98 29.66 -26.21
CA MET A 294 2.12 29.81 -27.65
C MET A 294 2.77 31.17 -28.01
N PRO A 295 3.55 31.25 -29.10
CA PRO A 295 3.97 32.52 -29.68
C PRO A 295 2.75 33.33 -30.13
N GLN A 296 2.73 34.66 -29.94
CA GLN A 296 1.59 35.53 -30.27
C GLN A 296 0.98 35.29 -31.67
N LYS A 297 1.80 34.95 -32.66
CA LYS A 297 1.37 34.65 -34.04
C LYS A 297 0.45 33.43 -34.16
N HIS A 298 0.43 32.55 -33.16
CA HIS A 298 -0.37 31.32 -33.13
C HIS A 298 -1.63 31.45 -32.26
N HIS A 299 -1.90 32.61 -31.65
CA HIS A 299 -3.09 32.83 -30.79
C HIS A 299 -4.39 33.05 -31.57
N THR A 300 -4.31 33.27 -32.89
CA THR A 300 -5.43 33.70 -33.75
C THR A 300 -5.70 32.76 -34.93
N ALA A 301 -5.55 31.46 -34.75
CA ALA A 301 -5.95 30.45 -35.74
C ALA A 301 -7.18 29.68 -35.27
#